data_AF-A0A7W0PQD2-F1
#
_entry.id   AF-A0A7W0PQD2-F1
#
_cell.length_a   1.000
_cell.length_b   1.000
_cell.length_c   1.000
_cell.angle_alpha   90.00
_cell.angle_beta   90.00
_cell.angle_gamma   90.00
#
_symmetry.space_group_name_H-M   'P 1'
#
loop_
_entity.id
_entity.type
_entity.pdbx_description
1 polymer ?
#
loop_
_entity_poly.entity_id
_entity_poly.type
_entity_poly.pdbx_seq_one_letter_code
_entity_poly.pdbx_strand_id
1 'polypeptide(L)'
;MTIHETPASPAFKSRLFLWGGDMNPSTIRSRWEGSRFIAIARASGLLTRDIGLPPDAFGPELWGIIVETGTEQRGMPLPLTLPDGTSTTAMLVGAPGDLGELAEILAEAHYWELPQDYRDRIQAFIETAP
;
A
#
# COMPACT_ATOMS: atom_id res chain seq x y z
N MET A 1 10.48 16.43 41.64
CA MET A 1 11.27 15.61 40.71
C MET A 1 10.27 14.93 39.79
N THR A 2 9.93 15.58 38.69
CA THR A 2 8.93 15.09 37.74
C THR A 2 9.65 14.13 36.81
N ILE A 3 9.40 12.84 36.99
CA ILE A 3 9.82 11.81 36.04
C ILE A 3 9.07 12.09 34.73
N HIS A 4 9.80 12.53 33.72
CA HIS A 4 9.31 12.50 32.35
C HIS A 4 9.23 11.03 31.94
N GLU A 5 8.04 10.44 32.05
CA GLU A 5 7.74 9.18 31.38
C GLU A 5 7.94 9.41 29.88
N THR A 6 9.00 8.84 29.33
CA THR A 6 9.14 8.68 27.88
C THR A 6 7.87 7.95 27.41
N PRO A 7 7.07 8.52 26.49
CA PRO A 7 5.92 7.79 25.96
C PRO A 7 6.44 6.46 25.40
N ALA A 8 5.90 5.35 25.91
CA ALA A 8 6.25 4.03 25.43
C ALA A 8 6.06 4.03 23.90
N SER A 9 7.11 3.65 23.16
CA SER A 9 7.01 3.48 21.72
C SER A 9 5.76 2.63 21.41
N PRO A 10 4.91 3.03 20.46
CA PRO A 10 3.72 2.26 20.15
C PRO A 10 4.12 0.82 19.81
N ALA A 11 3.52 -0.14 20.50
CA ALA A 11 3.70 -1.55 20.20
C ALA A 11 2.99 -1.85 18.87
N PHE A 12 3.73 -1.85 17.77
CA PHE A 12 3.19 -2.23 16.47
C PHE A 12 2.85 -3.71 16.44
N LYS A 13 1.63 -4.05 16.00
CA LYS A 13 1.09 -5.42 16.03
C LYS A 13 0.88 -6.00 14.64
N SER A 14 0.78 -5.19 13.61
CA SER A 14 0.53 -5.67 12.25
C SER A 14 1.19 -4.77 11.21
N ARG A 15 1.62 -5.41 10.12
CA ARG A 15 2.06 -4.75 8.89
C ARG A 15 0.97 -4.85 7.86
N LEU A 16 0.66 -3.73 7.22
CA LEU A 16 -0.34 -3.61 6.19
C LEU A 16 0.31 -3.23 4.88
N PHE A 17 -0.08 -3.88 3.79
CA PHE A 17 0.22 -3.46 2.44
C PHE A 17 -0.97 -2.65 1.92
N LEU A 18 -0.72 -1.38 1.63
CA LEU A 18 -1.69 -0.45 1.09
C LEU A 18 -1.34 -0.15 -0.36
N TRP A 19 -2.35 -0.10 -1.21
CA TRP A 19 -2.22 0.19 -2.63
C TRP A 19 -3.39 1.07 -3.08
N GLY A 20 -3.26 1.72 -4.23
CA GLY A 20 -4.30 2.59 -4.76
C GLY A 20 -4.76 3.68 -3.77
N GLY A 21 -6.07 3.92 -3.68
CA GLY A 21 -6.64 4.94 -2.79
C GLY A 21 -6.42 4.69 -1.29
N ASP A 22 -6.19 3.45 -0.87
CA ASP A 22 -5.85 3.13 0.53
C ASP A 22 -4.51 3.73 0.97
N MET A 23 -3.66 4.15 0.02
CA MET A 23 -2.40 4.84 0.31
C MET A 23 -2.59 6.29 0.74
N ASN A 24 -3.80 6.85 0.65
CA ASN A 24 -4.05 8.24 1.01
C ASN A 24 -3.69 8.52 2.48
N PRO A 25 -2.78 9.48 2.76
CA PRO A 25 -2.34 9.75 4.13
C PRO A 25 -3.46 10.12 5.12
N SER A 26 -4.52 10.76 4.63
CA SER A 26 -5.68 11.11 5.46
C SER A 26 -6.52 9.87 5.79
N THR A 27 -6.73 8.98 4.80
CA THR A 27 -7.35 7.67 5.01
C THR A 27 -6.55 6.82 5.99
N ILE A 28 -5.24 6.73 5.82
CA ILE A 28 -4.34 5.99 6.71
C ILE A 28 -4.45 6.49 8.14
N ARG A 29 -4.34 7.81 8.34
CA ARG A 29 -4.42 8.42 9.68
C ARG A 29 -5.79 8.22 10.32
N SER A 30 -6.86 8.31 9.54
CA SER A 30 -8.23 8.11 10.03
C SER A 30 -8.53 6.65 10.39
N ARG A 31 -7.96 5.69 9.65
CA ARG A 31 -8.27 4.25 9.81
C ARG A 31 -7.33 3.54 10.77
N TRP A 32 -6.06 3.95 10.80
CA TRP A 32 -5.04 3.41 11.68
C TRP A 32 -4.28 4.55 12.36
N GLU A 33 -4.91 5.12 13.37
CA GLU A 33 -4.30 6.17 14.19
C GLU A 33 -2.96 5.70 14.78
N GLY A 34 -1.94 6.56 14.72
CA GLY A 34 -0.59 6.22 15.17
C GLY A 34 0.16 5.23 14.27
N SER A 35 -0.35 4.93 13.07
CA SER A 35 0.38 4.12 12.10
C SER A 35 1.66 4.79 11.62
N ARG A 36 2.62 3.97 11.19
CA ARG A 36 3.95 4.40 10.78
C ARG A 36 4.28 3.82 9.42
N PHE A 37 4.66 4.68 8.48
CA PHE A 37 5.23 4.27 7.20
C PHE A 37 6.54 3.50 7.42
N ILE A 38 6.71 2.39 6.68
CA ILE A 38 7.89 1.53 6.76
C ILE A 38 8.68 1.60 5.46
N ALA A 39 8.05 1.29 4.33
CA ALA A 39 8.71 1.21 3.05
C ALA A 39 7.70 1.24 1.90
N ILE A 40 8.17 1.63 0.72
CA ILE A 40 7.55 1.26 -0.55
C ILE A 40 7.84 -0.21 -0.79
N ALA A 41 6.89 -0.96 -1.35
CA ALA A 41 7.10 -2.36 -1.68
C ALA A 41 6.33 -2.76 -2.94
N ARG A 42 6.78 -3.84 -3.57
CA ARG A 42 6.10 -4.45 -4.71
C ARG A 42 5.59 -5.84 -4.37
N ALA A 43 4.45 -6.17 -4.96
CA ALA A 43 3.86 -7.49 -4.94
C ALA A 43 3.77 -8.05 -6.36
N SER A 44 3.53 -9.36 -6.48
CA SER A 44 3.30 -9.98 -7.79
C SER A 44 2.09 -9.35 -8.48
N GLY A 45 2.24 -8.97 -9.75
CA GLY A 45 1.17 -8.43 -10.58
C GLY A 45 0.03 -9.41 -10.82
N LEU A 46 0.20 -10.71 -10.53
CA LEU A 46 -0.92 -11.66 -10.51
C LEU A 46 -2.04 -11.24 -9.56
N LEU A 47 -1.72 -10.49 -8.51
CA LEU A 47 -2.71 -9.93 -7.59
C LEU A 47 -3.66 -8.95 -8.24
N THR A 48 -3.29 -8.32 -9.36
CA THR A 48 -4.17 -7.39 -10.09
C THR A 48 -5.52 -8.04 -10.37
N ARG A 49 -5.55 -9.33 -10.71
CA ARG A 49 -6.80 -10.08 -10.92
C ARG A 49 -7.63 -10.20 -9.64
N ASP A 50 -6.98 -10.47 -8.51
CA ASP A 50 -7.64 -10.64 -7.22
C ASP A 50 -8.25 -9.32 -6.71
N ILE A 51 -7.68 -8.18 -7.11
CA ILE A 51 -8.20 -6.84 -6.81
C ILE A 51 -9.11 -6.28 -7.91
N GLY A 52 -9.52 -7.11 -8.88
CA GLY A 52 -10.50 -6.73 -9.91
C GLY A 52 -9.95 -5.95 -11.10
N LEU A 53 -8.63 -5.86 -11.24
CA LEU A 53 -7.99 -5.30 -12.42
C LEU A 53 -7.80 -6.34 -13.53
N PRO A 54 -7.80 -5.91 -14.80
CA PRO A 54 -7.27 -6.72 -15.87
C PRO A 54 -5.85 -7.20 -15.53
N PRO A 55 -5.47 -8.42 -15.96
CA PRO A 55 -4.12 -8.91 -15.78
C PRO A 55 -3.12 -7.89 -16.34
N ASP A 56 -2.08 -7.59 -15.56
CA ASP A 56 -1.01 -6.67 -15.94
C ASP A 56 -1.48 -5.25 -16.28
N ALA A 57 -2.65 -4.81 -15.77
CA ALA A 57 -3.14 -3.44 -15.96
C ALA A 57 -2.10 -2.38 -15.57
N PHE A 58 -1.33 -2.64 -14.51
CA PHE A 58 -0.21 -1.80 -14.07
C PHE A 58 1.17 -2.46 -14.29
N GLY A 59 1.20 -3.49 -15.15
CA GLY A 59 2.35 -4.34 -15.42
C GLY A 59 2.49 -5.55 -14.47
N PRO A 60 3.64 -6.24 -14.51
CA PRO A 60 3.84 -7.52 -13.82
C PRO A 60 3.98 -7.39 -12.30
N GLU A 61 3.91 -6.18 -11.75
CA GLU A 61 4.14 -5.89 -10.34
C GLU A 61 3.15 -4.82 -9.87
N LEU A 62 2.55 -5.08 -8.71
CA LEU A 62 1.68 -4.12 -8.03
C LEU A 62 2.51 -3.38 -6.98
N TRP A 63 2.62 -2.06 -7.11
CA TRP A 63 3.36 -1.24 -6.16
C TRP A 63 2.43 -0.59 -5.14
N GLY A 64 2.94 -0.46 -3.92
CA GLY A 64 2.24 0.16 -2.81
C GLY A 64 3.19 0.46 -1.66
N ILE A 65 2.63 0.70 -0.49
CA ILE A 65 3.39 1.01 0.73
C ILE A 65 3.10 -0.01 1.84
N ILE A 66 4.06 -0.13 2.75
CA ILE A 66 3.92 -0.87 3.98
C ILE A 66 3.78 0.13 5.12
N VAL A 67 2.73 -0.03 5.93
CA VAL A 67 2.59 0.67 7.20
C VAL A 67 2.53 -0.33 8.36
N GLU A 68 3.06 0.07 9.50
CA GLU A 68 2.84 -0.61 10.77
C GLU A 68 1.73 0.07 11.55
N THR A 69 0.90 -0.72 12.22
CA THR A 69 -0.21 -0.25 13.05
C THR A 69 -0.15 -0.90 14.43
N GLY A 70 -0.62 -0.17 15.46
CA GLY A 70 -0.78 -0.67 16.82
C GLY A 70 -1.98 -1.62 17.01
N THR A 71 -2.83 -1.78 15.99
CA THR A 71 -3.97 -2.69 15.99
C THR A 71 -3.61 -4.01 15.30
N GLU A 72 -4.12 -5.12 15.83
CA GLU A 72 -4.06 -6.40 15.10
C GLU A 72 -4.97 -6.33 13.89
N GLN A 73 -4.46 -6.78 12.74
CA GLN A 73 -5.20 -6.81 11.49
C GLN A 73 -5.25 -8.23 10.95
N ARG A 74 -6.42 -8.63 10.46
CA ARG A 74 -6.64 -9.91 9.78
C ARG A 74 -6.83 -9.64 8.29
N GLY A 75 -6.42 -10.57 7.46
CA GLY A 75 -6.47 -10.44 6.00
C GLY A 75 -5.66 -11.52 5.30
N MET A 76 -5.39 -11.31 4.02
CA MET A 76 -4.52 -12.19 3.25
C MET A 76 -3.05 -11.78 3.47
N PRO A 77 -2.19 -12.63 4.05
CA PRO A 77 -0.76 -12.35 4.12
C PRO A 77 -0.17 -12.40 2.72
N LEU A 78 0.64 -11.41 2.39
CA LEU A 78 1.18 -11.23 1.06
C LEU A 78 2.71 -11.12 1.11
N PRO A 79 3.43 -11.95 0.34
CA PRO A 79 4.86 -11.76 0.15
C PRO A 79 5.10 -10.51 -0.70
N LEU A 80 5.99 -9.65 -0.20
CA LEU A 80 6.37 -8.39 -0.80
C LEU A 80 7.87 -8.35 -1.00
N THR A 81 8.32 -7.61 -2.01
CA THR A 81 9.73 -7.29 -2.23
C THR A 81 9.95 -5.81 -1.98
N LEU A 82 10.94 -5.48 -1.15
CA LEU A 82 11.38 -4.12 -0.91
C LEU A 82 12.30 -3.64 -2.06
N PRO A 83 12.58 -2.33 -2.18
CA PRO A 83 13.42 -1.79 -3.26
C PRO A 83 14.86 -2.32 -3.25
N ASP A 84 15.36 -2.77 -2.10
CA ASP A 84 16.67 -3.40 -1.95
C ASP A 84 16.70 -4.89 -2.35
N GLY A 85 15.56 -5.43 -2.79
CA GLY A 85 15.39 -6.83 -3.19
C GLY A 85 15.08 -7.78 -2.04
N THR A 86 15.03 -7.30 -0.78
CA THR A 86 14.67 -8.14 0.36
C THR A 86 13.18 -8.47 0.37
N SER A 87 12.85 -9.66 0.87
CA SER A 87 11.45 -10.09 1.01
C SER A 87 10.90 -9.74 2.38
N THR A 88 9.63 -9.35 2.42
CA THR A 88 8.86 -9.16 3.66
C THR A 88 7.43 -9.65 3.48
N THR A 89 6.67 -9.70 4.57
CA THR A 89 5.25 -10.09 4.53
C THR A 89 4.41 -9.02 5.22
N ALA A 90 3.30 -8.64 4.58
CA ALA A 90 2.30 -7.76 5.16
C ALA A 90 0.89 -8.22 4.78
N MET A 91 -0.11 -7.74 5.51
CA MET A 91 -1.51 -8.05 5.25
C MET A 91 -2.04 -7.14 4.15
N LEU A 92 -2.59 -7.69 3.07
CA LEU A 92 -3.27 -6.89 2.05
C LEU A 92 -4.48 -6.19 2.67
N VAL A 93 -4.60 -4.89 2.41
CA VAL A 93 -5.81 -4.11 2.72
C VAL A 93 -6.61 -3.84 1.45
N GLY A 94 -7.93 -3.78 1.61
CA GLY A 94 -8.90 -3.58 0.54
C GLY A 94 -9.80 -4.80 0.39
N ALA A 95 -10.99 -4.59 -0.18
CA ALA A 95 -11.85 -5.68 -0.60
C ALA A 95 -11.44 -6.12 -2.02
N PRO A 96 -11.37 -7.44 -2.31
CA PRO A 96 -11.22 -7.93 -3.67
C PRO A 96 -12.27 -7.31 -4.60
N GLY A 97 -11.84 -6.69 -5.70
CA GLY A 97 -12.72 -6.11 -6.70
C GLY A 97 -13.14 -4.65 -6.48
N ASP A 98 -12.70 -4.02 -5.38
CA ASP A 98 -12.88 -2.58 -5.17
C ASP A 98 -11.58 -1.86 -5.56
N LEU A 99 -11.57 -1.34 -6.79
CA LEU A 99 -10.41 -0.66 -7.37
C LEU A 99 -10.23 0.76 -6.81
N GLY A 100 -11.32 1.40 -6.39
CA GLY A 100 -11.37 2.86 -6.26
C GLY A 100 -11.23 3.59 -7.59
N GLU A 101 -11.05 4.91 -7.53
CA GLU A 101 -10.94 5.78 -8.71
C GLU A 101 -9.52 5.77 -9.28
N LEU A 102 -9.37 5.56 -10.60
CA LEU A 102 -8.03 5.47 -11.23
C LEU A 102 -7.20 6.76 -11.06
N ALA A 103 -7.85 7.92 -11.10
CA ALA A 103 -7.18 9.20 -10.88
C ALA A 103 -6.63 9.33 -9.46
N GLU A 104 -7.31 8.75 -8.47
CA GLU A 104 -6.82 8.71 -7.09
C GLU A 104 -5.62 7.77 -6.98
N ILE A 105 -5.67 6.58 -7.60
CA ILE A 105 -4.53 5.65 -7.64
C ILE A 105 -3.28 6.33 -8.19
N LEU A 106 -3.40 7.07 -9.30
CA LEU A 106 -2.28 7.78 -9.89
C LEU A 106 -1.78 8.91 -8.97
N ALA A 107 -2.69 9.68 -8.36
CA ALA A 107 -2.33 10.74 -7.43
C ALA A 107 -1.54 10.20 -6.23
N GLU A 108 -1.98 9.08 -5.65
CA GLU A 108 -1.27 8.43 -4.55
C GLU A 108 0.08 7.85 -5.00
N ALA A 109 0.16 7.28 -6.21
CA ALA A 109 1.42 6.81 -6.77
C ALA A 109 2.44 7.96 -6.98
N HIS A 110 1.97 9.17 -7.29
CA HIS A 110 2.81 10.37 -7.30
C HIS A 110 3.21 10.82 -5.90
N TYR A 111 2.26 10.90 -4.96
CA TYR A 111 2.52 11.34 -3.58
C TYR A 111 3.61 10.51 -2.90
N TRP A 112 3.54 9.18 -3.04
CA TRP A 112 4.52 8.26 -2.46
C TRP A 112 5.77 8.05 -3.30
N GLU A 113 5.92 8.78 -4.41
CA GLU A 113 7.07 8.68 -5.30
C GLU A 113 7.35 7.23 -5.76
N LEU A 114 6.29 6.46 -6.06
CA LEU A 114 6.42 5.09 -6.58
C LEU A 114 7.26 5.05 -7.87
N PRO A 115 7.79 3.90 -8.33
CA PRO A 115 8.64 3.87 -9.52
C PRO A 115 7.99 4.53 -10.75
N GLN A 116 8.79 5.27 -11.52
CA GLN A 116 8.29 6.03 -12.67
C GLN A 116 7.57 5.13 -13.68
N ASP A 117 8.19 4.02 -14.06
CA ASP A 117 7.59 3.04 -14.99
C ASP A 117 6.23 2.53 -14.53
N TYR A 118 5.99 2.45 -13.21
CA TYR A 118 4.70 2.03 -12.67
C TYR A 118 3.65 3.15 -12.82
N ARG A 119 4.01 4.40 -12.53
CA ARG A 119 3.13 5.56 -12.75
C ARG A 119 2.77 5.73 -14.22
N ASP A 120 3.73 5.57 -15.12
CA ASP A 120 3.52 5.69 -16.56
C ASP A 120 2.54 4.62 -17.06
N ARG A 121 2.56 3.41 -16.49
CA ARG A 121 1.58 2.37 -16.80
C ARG A 121 0.18 2.69 -16.28
N ILE A 122 0.06 3.23 -15.07
CA ILE A 122 -1.24 3.68 -14.56
C ILE A 122 -1.81 4.78 -15.46
N GLN A 123 -0.98 5.76 -15.84
CA GLN A 123 -1.38 6.84 -16.75
C GLN A 123 -1.85 6.28 -18.11
N ALA A 124 -1.07 5.38 -18.72
CA ALA A 124 -1.46 4.73 -19.98
C ALA A 124 -2.75 3.91 -19.84
N PHE A 125 -2.97 3.26 -18.70
CA PHE A 125 -4.21 2.53 -18.42
C PHE A 125 -5.41 3.49 -18.35
N ILE A 126 -5.27 4.65 -17.71
CA ILE A 126 -6.31 5.70 -17.66
C ILE A 126 -6.66 6.21 -19.06
N GLU A 127 -5.65 6.47 -19.89
CA GLU A 127 -5.86 7.00 -21.25
C GLU A 127 -6.53 6.00 -22.20
N THR A 128 -6.44 4.71 -21.89
CA THR A 128 -6.99 3.61 -22.69
C THR A 128 -8.25 2.99 -22.10
N ALA A 129 -8.64 3.41 -20.88
CA ALA A 129 -9.87 2.98 -20.24
C ALA A 129 -11.09 3.52 -21.03
N PRO A 130 -12.07 2.65 -21.38
CA PRO A 130 -13.24 3.01 -22.18
C PRO A 130 -14.25 3.91 -21.45
#